data_AF-A0A0S4WKM9-F1
#
_entry.id   AF-A0A0S4WKM9-F1
#
_cell.length_a   1.000
_cell.length_b   1.000
_cell.length_c   1.000
_cell.angle_alpha   90.00
_cell.angle_beta   90.00
_cell.angle_gamma   90.00
#
_symmetry.space_group_name_H-M   'P 1'
#
loop_
_entity.id
_entity.type
_entity.pdbx_description
1 polymer ?
#
loop_
_entity_poly.entity_id
_entity_poly.type
_entity_poly.pdbx_seq_one_letter_code
_entity_poly.pdbx_strand_id
1 'polypeptide(L)'
;MTAHFERAARIRFGHCDPAGIVYFPQYLVLFNGLVEDWFTDGLGISYADMLGPRRIGLPIVKLHCEFSAISRMGDDVQLKLRLERLGNASLSLALDCWAGEQQRVRSQQVLVFTDLNTHRAIAVPPDVRQALAACAGSRQQPGNRSMQVLLPPGWPRPKGYANGVSARGRMIFVAGMIGWDAQGVFHTDDLAGQVRQALRNIVEVLAEGGAEPGHIVRMTWYVTDKQAYIAAYAEIGQAFRELIGSFSIAMTAVEVSALVEDRAKVEIEVTAVVPD
;
A
#
# COMPACT_ATOMS: atom_id res chain seq x y z
N MET A 1 -13.67 -11.84 5.64
CA MET A 1 -13.26 -10.81 4.67
C MET A 1 -13.33 -9.48 5.39
N THR A 2 -12.20 -8.99 5.88
CA THR A 2 -12.13 -7.83 6.76
C THR A 2 -11.26 -6.78 6.11
N ALA A 3 -11.82 -5.61 5.82
CA ALA A 3 -11.04 -4.45 5.41
C ALA A 3 -10.13 -4.06 6.59
N HIS A 4 -8.81 -4.01 6.35
CA HIS A 4 -7.81 -3.60 7.33
C HIS A 4 -7.29 -2.21 6.95
N PHE A 5 -7.21 -1.33 7.92
CA PHE A 5 -6.62 0.01 7.78
C PHE A 5 -5.70 0.27 8.96
N GLU A 6 -4.67 1.07 8.79
CA GLU A 6 -3.75 1.39 9.88
C GLU A 6 -3.31 2.85 9.78
N ARG A 7 -2.61 3.38 10.79
CA ARG A 7 -1.88 4.66 10.81
C ARG A 7 -0.78 4.61 11.88
N ALA A 8 0.39 5.12 11.53
CA ALA A 8 1.42 5.42 12.53
C ALA A 8 1.03 6.71 13.27
N ALA A 9 1.28 6.77 14.57
CA ALA A 9 1.08 7.94 15.39
C ALA A 9 2.23 8.07 16.41
N ARG A 10 2.65 9.31 16.68
CA ARG A 10 3.58 9.62 17.76
C ARG A 10 2.80 9.97 19.02
N ILE A 11 3.13 9.37 20.16
CA ILE A 11 2.58 9.79 21.44
C ILE A 11 3.16 11.14 21.83
N ARG A 12 2.29 12.14 22.00
CA ARG A 12 2.63 13.53 22.30
C ARG A 12 2.45 13.83 23.78
N PHE A 13 3.01 14.96 24.21
CA PHE A 13 2.85 15.47 25.57
C PHE A 13 1.37 15.56 25.98
N GLY A 14 0.51 16.10 25.10
CA GLY A 14 -0.93 16.22 25.37
C GLY A 14 -1.70 14.90 25.48
N HIS A 15 -1.08 13.76 25.14
CA HIS A 15 -1.69 12.44 25.36
C HIS A 15 -1.41 11.88 26.76
N CYS A 16 -0.45 12.45 27.49
CA CYS A 16 0.04 11.89 28.74
C CYS A 16 -0.57 12.58 29.96
N ASP A 17 -0.68 11.84 31.06
CA ASP A 17 -1.04 12.37 32.38
C ASP A 17 0.20 12.57 33.27
N PRO A 18 0.05 13.10 34.50
CA PRO A 18 1.18 13.30 35.42
C PRO A 18 1.93 12.02 35.83
N ALA A 19 1.40 10.82 35.59
CA ALA A 19 2.12 9.57 35.82
C ALA A 19 3.15 9.26 34.71
N GLY A 20 3.24 10.11 33.69
CA GLY A 20 4.22 9.98 32.61
C GLY A 20 3.85 8.90 31.58
N ILE A 21 2.60 8.48 31.55
CA ILE A 21 2.04 7.52 30.59
C ILE A 21 0.84 8.13 29.88
N VAL A 22 0.40 7.51 28.79
CA VAL A 22 -0.82 7.91 28.07
C VAL A 22 -2.04 7.84 28.99
N TYR A 23 -2.76 8.96 29.10
CA TYR A 23 -4.07 9.01 29.74
C TYR A 23 -5.06 8.19 28.92
N PHE A 24 -5.64 7.12 29.49
CA PHE A 24 -6.33 6.09 28.73
C PHE A 24 -7.42 6.58 27.73
N PRO A 25 -8.21 7.65 27.98
CA PRO A 25 -9.18 8.17 27.00
C PRO A 25 -8.53 8.73 25.74
N GLN A 26 -7.25 9.09 25.78
CA GLN A 26 -6.53 9.57 24.60
C GLN A 26 -6.40 8.49 23.53
N TYR A 27 -6.41 7.20 23.90
CA TYR A 27 -6.54 6.13 22.90
C TYR A 27 -7.87 6.21 22.15
N LEU A 28 -8.96 6.61 22.80
CA LEU A 28 -10.25 6.77 22.14
C LEU A 28 -10.23 7.94 21.15
N VAL A 29 -9.55 9.02 21.49
CA VAL A 29 -9.33 10.16 20.57
C VAL A 29 -8.50 9.73 19.36
N LEU A 30 -7.41 9.00 19.59
CA LEU A 30 -6.57 8.45 18.53
C LEU A 30 -7.34 7.47 17.63
N PHE A 31 -8.15 6.60 18.22
CA PHE A 31 -9.00 5.67 17.48
C PHE A 31 -10.11 6.36 16.69
N ASN A 32 -10.71 7.43 17.23
CA ASN A 32 -11.65 8.24 16.48
C ASN A 32 -10.96 8.89 15.27
N GLY A 33 -9.78 9.49 15.45
CA GLY A 33 -8.97 9.99 14.33
C GLY A 33 -8.65 8.91 13.29
N LEU A 34 -8.36 7.68 13.72
CA LEU A 34 -8.16 6.55 12.81
C LEU A 34 -9.42 6.21 11.99
N VAL A 35 -10.61 6.33 12.58
CA VAL A 35 -11.89 6.15 11.85
C VAL A 35 -12.08 7.27 10.83
N GLU A 36 -11.78 8.52 11.18
CA GLU A 36 -11.86 9.67 10.26
C GLU A 36 -10.95 9.47 9.04
N ASP A 37 -9.69 9.09 9.29
CA ASP A 37 -8.71 8.76 8.26
C ASP A 37 -9.16 7.56 7.42
N TRP A 38 -9.75 6.53 8.05
CA TRP A 38 -10.21 5.35 7.34
C TRP A 38 -11.33 5.68 6.35
N PHE A 39 -12.30 6.51 6.74
CA PHE A 39 -13.33 6.98 5.83
C PHE A 39 -12.73 7.80 4.69
N THR A 40 -11.92 8.80 5.02
CA THR A 40 -11.39 9.76 4.05
C THR A 40 -10.41 9.11 3.08
N ASP A 41 -9.38 8.45 3.61
CA ASP A 41 -8.28 7.93 2.81
C ASP A 41 -8.48 6.46 2.42
N GLY A 42 -9.13 5.68 3.30
CA GLY A 42 -9.35 4.25 3.08
C GLY A 42 -10.56 3.95 2.20
N LEU A 43 -11.66 4.68 2.38
CA LEU A 43 -12.91 4.49 1.63
C LEU A 43 -13.13 5.53 0.53
N GLY A 44 -12.32 6.60 0.51
CA GLY A 44 -12.50 7.73 -0.42
C GLY A 44 -13.74 8.57 -0.12
N ILE A 45 -14.20 8.57 1.14
CA ILE A 45 -15.41 9.27 1.59
C ILE A 45 -14.99 10.33 2.59
N SER A 46 -15.10 11.61 2.20
CA SER A 46 -14.82 12.75 3.06
C SER A 46 -15.64 12.69 4.36
N TYR A 47 -14.96 12.45 5.49
CA TYR A 47 -15.60 12.39 6.80
C TYR A 47 -16.12 13.77 7.23
N ALA A 48 -15.40 14.84 6.85
CA ALA A 48 -15.84 16.21 7.05
C ALA A 48 -17.16 16.50 6.30
N ASP A 49 -17.30 16.03 5.05
CA ASP A 49 -18.53 16.22 4.29
C ASP A 49 -19.71 15.42 4.88
N MET A 50 -19.42 14.25 5.45
CA MET A 50 -20.41 13.47 6.19
C MET A 50 -20.98 14.28 7.37
N LEU A 51 -20.11 14.78 8.26
CA LEU A 51 -20.55 15.52 9.45
C LEU A 51 -21.17 16.89 9.10
N GLY A 52 -20.59 17.58 8.13
CA GLY A 52 -20.97 18.93 7.72
C GLY A 52 -22.18 18.93 6.77
N PRO A 53 -22.00 19.14 5.45
CA PRO A 53 -23.08 19.20 4.47
C PRO A 53 -24.09 18.06 4.52
N ARG A 54 -23.64 16.80 4.67
CA ARG A 54 -24.55 15.64 4.65
C ARG A 54 -25.28 15.43 5.98
N ARG A 55 -24.83 16.07 7.07
CA ARG A 55 -25.40 15.94 8.42
C ARG A 55 -25.55 14.48 8.86
N ILE A 56 -24.53 13.66 8.63
CA ILE A 56 -24.46 12.25 9.05
C ILE A 56 -23.30 12.07 10.03
N GLY A 57 -23.62 11.59 11.23
CA GLY A 57 -22.67 11.24 12.27
C GLY A 57 -22.49 9.74 12.46
N LEU A 58 -21.42 9.40 13.16
CA LEU A 58 -21.05 8.03 13.53
C LEU A 58 -20.79 7.91 15.04
N PRO A 59 -21.77 8.23 15.91
CA PRO A 59 -21.61 8.05 17.34
C PRO A 59 -21.27 6.59 17.69
N ILE A 60 -20.33 6.43 18.63
CA ILE A 60 -20.03 5.16 19.25
C ILE A 60 -21.15 4.84 20.24
N VAL A 61 -21.84 3.71 20.04
CA VAL A 61 -22.95 3.24 20.91
C VAL A 61 -22.57 2.05 21.79
N LYS A 62 -21.46 1.37 21.48
CA LYS A 62 -20.84 0.35 22.34
C LYS A 62 -19.33 0.45 22.24
N LEU A 63 -18.66 0.32 23.39
CA LEU A 63 -17.21 0.42 23.52
C LEU A 63 -16.73 -0.64 24.51
N HIS A 64 -15.73 -1.42 24.13
CA HIS A 64 -14.94 -2.29 24.99
C HIS A 64 -13.46 -2.02 24.75
N CYS A 65 -12.66 -1.94 25.81
CA CYS A 65 -11.23 -1.66 25.73
C CYS A 65 -10.44 -2.52 26.71
N GLU A 66 -9.31 -3.04 26.24
CA GLU A 66 -8.31 -3.77 27.01
C GLU A 66 -6.98 -3.03 26.90
N PHE A 67 -6.43 -2.58 28.03
CA PHE A 67 -5.16 -1.86 28.10
C PHE A 67 -4.08 -2.82 28.63
N SER A 68 -3.28 -3.39 27.71
CA SER A 68 -2.35 -4.48 28.01
C SER A 68 -0.95 -3.99 28.37
N ALA A 69 -0.55 -2.81 27.92
CA ALA A 69 0.74 -2.21 28.24
C ALA A 69 0.73 -0.68 28.12
N ILE A 70 1.53 -0.01 28.95
CA ILE A 70 1.66 1.45 28.93
C ILE A 70 2.34 1.95 27.65
N SER A 71 2.03 3.17 27.23
CA SER A 71 2.83 3.96 26.27
C SER A 71 3.25 5.27 26.93
N ARG A 72 4.36 5.83 26.46
CA ARG A 72 4.96 7.08 26.97
C ARG A 72 5.09 8.12 25.88
N MET A 73 5.26 9.37 26.28
CA MET A 73 5.61 10.45 25.36
C MET A 73 6.85 10.07 24.54
N GLY A 74 6.78 10.26 23.23
CA GLY A 74 7.85 9.91 22.32
C GLY A 74 7.72 8.51 21.69
N ASP A 75 6.84 7.63 22.19
CA ASP A 75 6.62 6.33 21.57
C ASP A 75 6.03 6.48 20.16
N ASP A 76 6.61 5.78 19.19
CA ASP A 76 5.98 5.52 17.90
C ASP A 76 5.04 4.32 18.04
N VAL A 77 3.77 4.54 17.73
CA VAL A 77 2.74 3.50 17.78
C VAL A 77 2.09 3.29 16.43
N GLN A 78 1.67 2.05 16.17
CA GLN A 78 0.87 1.67 15.03
C GLN A 78 -0.57 1.43 15.49
N LEU A 79 -1.49 2.25 14.99
CA LEU A 79 -2.91 2.09 15.17
C LEU A 79 -3.47 1.26 14.01
N LYS A 80 -4.31 0.27 14.30
CA LYS A 80 -4.91 -0.64 13.31
C LYS A 80 -6.42 -0.65 13.50
N LEU A 81 -7.17 -0.76 12.41
CA LEU A 81 -8.61 -0.80 12.34
C LEU A 81 -9.02 -1.96 11.43
N ARG A 82 -10.05 -2.68 11.86
CA ARG A 82 -10.64 -3.78 11.11
C ARG A 82 -12.16 -3.72 11.19
N LEU A 83 -12.84 -3.73 10.04
CA LEU A 83 -14.29 -3.90 10.00
C LEU A 83 -14.64 -5.36 10.31
N GLU A 84 -15.30 -5.61 11.45
CA GLU A 84 -15.75 -6.94 11.85
C GLU A 84 -17.13 -7.28 11.28
N ARG A 85 -18.04 -6.31 11.30
CA ARG A 85 -19.42 -6.51 10.85
C ARG A 85 -20.02 -5.23 10.29
N LEU A 86 -20.75 -5.35 9.19
CA LEU A 86 -21.62 -4.31 8.64
C LEU A 86 -23.09 -4.69 8.90
N GLY A 87 -23.81 -3.83 9.62
CA GLY A 87 -25.24 -3.96 9.86
C GLY A 87 -26.09 -3.18 8.86
N ASN A 88 -27.39 -3.05 9.15
CA ASN A 88 -28.27 -2.19 8.36
C ASN A 88 -27.98 -0.69 8.57
N ALA A 89 -27.65 -0.31 9.82
CA ALA A 89 -27.43 1.07 10.27
C ALA A 89 -26.13 1.24 11.07
N SER A 90 -25.29 0.20 11.18
CA SER A 90 -24.15 0.19 12.10
C SER A 90 -22.92 -0.52 11.55
N LEU A 91 -21.77 -0.21 12.17
CA LEU A 91 -20.46 -0.81 11.95
C LEU A 91 -19.96 -1.40 13.27
N SER A 92 -19.41 -2.60 13.25
CA SER A 92 -18.60 -3.14 14.35
C SER A 92 -17.14 -3.15 13.91
N LEU A 93 -16.29 -2.48 14.69
CA LEU A 93 -14.87 -2.30 14.41
C LEU A 93 -14.03 -2.91 15.52
N ALA A 94 -12.94 -3.59 15.16
CA ALA A 94 -11.83 -3.90 16.05
C ALA A 94 -10.70 -2.91 15.76
N LEU A 95 -10.19 -2.26 16.81
CA LEU A 95 -9.07 -1.34 16.73
C LEU A 95 -7.97 -1.76 17.69
N ASP A 96 -6.73 -1.65 17.27
CA ASP A 96 -5.57 -2.05 18.06
C ASP A 96 -4.51 -0.95 18.04
N CYS A 97 -3.76 -0.82 19.13
CA CYS A 97 -2.57 0.02 19.22
C CYS A 97 -1.36 -0.85 19.59
N TRP A 98 -0.29 -0.75 18.80
CA TRP A 98 0.95 -1.50 18.99
C TRP A 98 2.15 -0.55 19.08
N ALA A 99 3.18 -0.91 19.83
CA ALA A 99 4.49 -0.25 19.74
C ALA A 99 5.54 -1.34 19.51
N GLY A 100 6.14 -1.37 18.32
CA GLY A 100 6.88 -2.54 17.85
C GLY A 100 5.99 -3.79 17.89
N GLU A 101 6.47 -4.84 18.56
CA GLU A 101 5.76 -6.11 18.72
C GLU A 101 4.83 -6.16 19.95
N GLN A 102 4.78 -5.11 20.78
CA GLN A 102 3.98 -5.11 22.00
C GLN A 102 2.60 -4.50 21.78
N GLN A 103 1.54 -5.27 22.04
CA GLN A 103 0.17 -4.75 22.05
C GLN A 103 -0.02 -3.81 23.25
N ARG A 104 -0.40 -2.57 22.98
CA ARG A 104 -0.69 -1.55 23.99
C ARG A 104 -2.17 -1.60 24.37
N VAL A 105 -3.04 -1.52 23.37
CA VAL A 105 -4.50 -1.45 23.56
C VAL A 105 -5.23 -2.25 22.49
N ARG A 106 -6.30 -2.93 22.88
CA ARG A 106 -7.33 -3.45 21.98
C ARG A 106 -8.66 -2.77 22.30
N SER A 107 -9.41 -2.41 21.27
CA SER A 107 -10.73 -1.80 21.38
C SER A 107 -11.70 -2.47 20.42
N GLN A 108 -12.92 -2.71 20.88
CA GLN A 108 -14.04 -3.08 20.03
C GLN A 108 -15.11 -1.98 20.14
N GLN A 109 -15.53 -1.46 18.99
CA GLN A 109 -16.45 -0.34 18.92
C GLN A 109 -17.63 -0.67 18.01
N VAL A 110 -18.82 -0.23 18.39
CA VAL A 110 -19.99 -0.23 17.51
C VAL A 110 -20.38 1.21 17.23
N LEU A 111 -20.33 1.61 15.96
CA LEU A 111 -20.71 2.93 15.49
C LEU A 111 -22.04 2.83 14.73
N VAL A 112 -22.88 3.85 14.82
CA VAL A 112 -24.21 3.89 14.18
C VAL A 112 -24.30 5.11 13.27
N PHE A 113 -24.70 4.92 12.01
CA PHE A 113 -24.99 6.05 11.13
C PHE A 113 -26.22 6.78 11.65
N THR A 114 -26.08 8.07 11.93
CA THR A 114 -27.11 8.88 12.57
C THR A 114 -27.28 10.18 11.83
N ASP A 115 -28.52 10.55 11.51
CA ASP A 115 -28.84 11.87 10.99
C ASP A 115 -28.65 12.92 12.11
N LEU A 116 -27.80 13.92 11.89
CA LEU A 116 -27.40 14.93 12.86
C LEU A 116 -28.43 16.07 13.02
N ASN A 117 -29.51 16.07 12.25
CA ASN A 117 -30.62 17.00 12.43
C ASN A 117 -31.70 16.40 13.33
N THR A 118 -31.94 15.10 13.19
CA THR A 118 -33.00 14.36 13.90
C THR A 118 -32.48 13.50 15.05
N HIS A 119 -31.17 13.27 15.11
CA HIS A 119 -30.49 12.33 16.03
C HIS A 119 -31.04 10.90 15.97
N ARG A 120 -31.57 10.49 14.81
CA ARG A 120 -32.09 9.13 14.60
C ARG A 120 -31.12 8.30 13.77
N ALA A 121 -31.05 7.00 14.09
CA ALA A 121 -30.30 6.05 13.30
C ALA A 121 -30.86 5.99 11.86
N ILE A 122 -29.96 6.00 10.89
CA ILE A 122 -30.27 5.87 9.47
C ILE A 122 -29.62 4.61 8.90
N ALA A 123 -30.12 4.13 7.78
CA ALA A 123 -29.45 3.06 7.05
C ALA A 123 -28.04 3.52 6.65
N VAL A 124 -27.11 2.56 6.56
CA VAL A 124 -25.76 2.81 6.02
C VAL A 124 -25.91 3.47 4.65
N PRO A 125 -25.32 4.65 4.41
CA PRO A 125 -25.40 5.33 3.13
C PRO A 125 -24.95 4.43 1.97
N PRO A 126 -25.62 4.48 0.79
CA PRO A 126 -25.31 3.58 -0.32
C PRO A 126 -23.85 3.66 -0.81
N ASP A 127 -23.29 4.86 -0.86
CA ASP A 127 -21.89 5.12 -1.22
C ASP A 127 -20.92 4.47 -0.22
N VAL A 128 -21.21 4.58 1.07
CA VAL A 128 -20.43 3.92 2.14
C VAL A 128 -20.53 2.41 2.03
N ARG A 129 -21.73 1.86 1.80
CA ARG A 129 -21.93 0.42 1.62
C ARG A 129 -21.15 -0.11 0.41
N GLN A 130 -21.16 0.63 -0.70
CA GLN A 130 -20.44 0.29 -1.91
C GLN A 130 -18.92 0.32 -1.69
N ALA A 131 -18.40 1.37 -1.03
CA ALA A 131 -16.97 1.48 -0.71
C ALA A 131 -16.49 0.33 0.19
N LEU A 132 -17.26 0.00 1.24
CA LEU A 132 -16.94 -1.12 2.14
C LEU A 132 -16.95 -2.47 1.41
N ALA A 133 -17.88 -2.68 0.47
CA ALA A 133 -17.92 -3.90 -0.35
C ALA A 133 -16.71 -4.01 -1.28
N ALA A 134 -16.25 -2.89 -1.87
CA ALA A 134 -15.05 -2.85 -2.71
C ALA A 134 -13.77 -3.16 -1.89
N CYS A 135 -13.68 -2.67 -0.65
CA CYS A 135 -12.58 -2.96 0.26
C CYS A 135 -12.57 -4.43 0.74
N ALA A 136 -13.73 -5.08 0.88
CA ALA A 136 -13.80 -6.48 1.28
C ALA A 136 -13.28 -7.46 0.18
N GLY A 137 -13.31 -7.03 -1.09
CA GLY A 137 -12.77 -7.75 -2.24
C GLY A 137 -11.27 -7.52 -2.50
N SER A 138 -10.65 -6.56 -1.81
CA SER A 138 -9.22 -6.23 -1.95
C SER A 138 -8.45 -6.59 -0.67
N ARG A 139 -7.62 -7.64 -0.73
CA ARG A 139 -6.61 -7.90 0.31
C ARG A 139 -5.66 -6.71 0.36
N GLN A 140 -5.80 -5.82 1.34
CA GLN A 140 -4.70 -4.95 1.77
C GLN A 140 -3.90 -5.73 2.83
N GLN A 141 -2.69 -6.16 2.46
CA GLN A 141 -1.69 -6.67 3.38
C GLN A 141 -1.06 -5.48 4.15
N PRO A 142 -0.85 -5.59 5.47
CA PRO A 142 -0.11 -4.59 6.23
C PRO A 142 1.38 -4.77 5.92
N GLY A 143 1.99 -3.79 5.27
CA GLY A 143 3.41 -3.83 4.90
C GLY A 143 3.87 -2.51 4.33
N ASN A 144 4.72 -1.84 5.09
CA ASN A 144 5.61 -0.72 4.75
C ASN A 144 5.05 0.40 3.84
N ARG A 145 4.75 1.55 4.45
CA ARG A 145 4.04 2.68 3.85
C ARG A 145 4.83 3.58 2.92
N SER A 146 5.87 3.07 2.30
CA SER A 146 6.67 3.84 1.35
C SER A 146 6.11 3.81 -0.07
N MET A 147 5.22 2.87 -0.42
CA MET A 147 4.77 2.66 -1.80
C MET A 147 3.27 2.30 -1.89
N GLN A 148 2.54 2.98 -2.77
CA GLN A 148 1.12 2.80 -3.03
C GLN A 148 0.86 2.63 -4.54
N VAL A 149 0.21 1.53 -4.92
CA VAL A 149 -0.29 1.35 -6.29
C VAL A 149 -1.51 2.23 -6.51
N LEU A 150 -1.50 3.00 -7.59
CA LEU A 150 -2.58 3.88 -8.01
C LEU A 150 -3.38 3.22 -9.13
N LEU A 151 -4.67 2.99 -8.89
CA LEU A 151 -5.62 2.49 -9.86
C LEU A 151 -6.93 3.30 -9.70
N PRO A 152 -7.32 4.11 -10.70
CA PRO A 152 -8.57 4.86 -10.62
C PRO A 152 -9.79 3.95 -10.42
N PRO A 153 -10.81 4.39 -9.67
CA PRO A 153 -12.03 3.62 -9.48
C PRO A 153 -12.68 3.23 -10.81
N GLY A 154 -13.12 1.97 -10.91
CA GLY A 154 -13.79 1.43 -12.10
C GLY A 154 -12.86 1.01 -13.24
N TRP A 155 -11.55 1.24 -13.15
CA TRP A 155 -10.61 0.76 -14.16
C TRP A 155 -10.35 -0.73 -14.01
N PRO A 156 -10.21 -1.49 -15.13
CA PRO A 156 -9.79 -2.88 -15.05
C PRO A 156 -8.38 -2.97 -14.47
N ARG A 157 -8.12 -4.02 -13.68
CA ARG A 157 -6.78 -4.25 -13.15
C ARG A 157 -5.81 -4.62 -14.28
N PRO A 158 -4.71 -3.89 -14.48
CA PRO A 158 -3.70 -4.23 -15.47
C PRO A 158 -3.05 -5.59 -15.17
N LYS A 159 -2.63 -6.30 -16.22
CA LYS A 159 -1.92 -7.58 -16.11
C LYS A 159 -0.43 -7.34 -16.29
N GLY A 160 0.37 -7.63 -15.25
CA GLY A 160 1.83 -7.54 -15.32
C GLY A 160 2.44 -6.16 -15.06
N TYR A 161 1.64 -5.17 -14.62
CA TYR A 161 2.13 -3.83 -14.25
C TYR A 161 1.12 -3.11 -13.35
N ALA A 162 1.48 -1.92 -12.85
CA ALA A 162 0.60 -0.97 -12.17
C ALA A 162 0.36 0.27 -13.05
N ASN A 163 -0.87 0.80 -13.09
CA ASN A 163 -1.21 2.02 -13.84
C ASN A 163 -0.52 3.27 -13.27
N GLY A 164 -0.23 3.27 -11.98
CA GLY A 164 0.59 4.29 -11.33
C GLY A 164 1.13 3.79 -10.00
N VAL A 165 2.16 4.46 -9.50
CA VAL A 165 2.78 4.19 -8.20
C VAL A 165 3.08 5.54 -7.55
N SER A 166 2.61 5.73 -6.32
CA SER A 166 3.04 6.82 -5.43
C SER A 166 4.03 6.25 -4.44
N ALA A 167 5.16 6.92 -4.21
CA ALA A 167 6.15 6.45 -3.25
C ALA A 167 6.88 7.60 -2.53
N ARG A 168 7.42 7.32 -1.35
CA ARG A 168 8.19 8.24 -0.51
C ARG A 168 9.44 7.56 0.03
N GLY A 169 10.58 8.24 -0.09
CA GLY A 169 11.88 7.78 0.43
C GLY A 169 13.06 8.24 -0.42
N ARG A 170 14.22 7.57 -0.27
CA ARG A 170 15.43 7.84 -1.07
C ARG A 170 15.33 7.19 -2.45
N MET A 171 15.55 7.97 -3.51
CA MET A 171 15.49 7.48 -4.89
C MET A 171 16.83 6.84 -5.32
N ILE A 172 16.72 5.77 -6.10
CA ILE A 172 17.83 5.13 -6.80
C ILE A 172 17.46 5.04 -8.28
N PHE A 173 18.38 5.49 -9.14
CA PHE A 173 18.22 5.48 -10.58
C PHE A 173 19.22 4.48 -11.16
N VAL A 174 18.72 3.45 -11.86
CA VAL A 174 19.52 2.42 -12.50
C VAL A 174 19.49 2.67 -14.00
N ALA A 175 20.67 2.77 -14.61
CA ALA A 175 20.81 2.91 -16.07
C ALA A 175 20.20 1.71 -16.81
N GLY A 176 19.98 1.84 -18.11
CA GLY A 176 19.48 0.75 -18.95
C GLY A 176 20.39 -0.48 -18.89
N MET A 177 19.84 -1.59 -18.41
CA MET A 177 20.55 -2.86 -18.32
C MET A 177 20.18 -3.77 -19.47
N ILE A 178 21.20 -4.29 -20.16
CA ILE A 178 21.09 -5.26 -21.25
C ILE A 178 21.51 -6.67 -20.78
N GLY A 179 21.32 -7.68 -21.64
CA GLY A 179 21.45 -9.10 -21.30
C GLY A 179 22.85 -9.69 -21.17
N TRP A 180 23.89 -8.88 -20.94
CA TRP A 180 25.24 -9.37 -20.67
C TRP A 180 25.55 -9.49 -19.17
N ASP A 181 26.61 -10.18 -18.79
CA ASP A 181 27.05 -10.27 -17.39
C ASP A 181 27.98 -9.10 -16.97
N ALA A 182 28.52 -9.17 -15.75
CA ALA A 182 29.46 -8.19 -15.21
C ALA A 182 30.81 -8.11 -15.97
N GLN A 183 31.08 -9.04 -16.88
CA GLN A 183 32.25 -9.05 -17.78
C GLN A 183 31.91 -8.52 -19.18
N GLY A 184 30.65 -8.09 -19.41
CA GLY A 184 30.19 -7.63 -20.72
C GLY A 184 29.93 -8.76 -21.70
N VAL A 185 29.70 -10.00 -21.22
CA VAL A 185 29.52 -11.18 -22.07
C VAL A 185 28.05 -11.57 -22.17
N PHE A 186 27.56 -11.73 -23.40
CA PHE A 186 26.25 -12.34 -23.68
C PHE A 186 26.37 -13.86 -23.72
N HIS A 187 25.75 -14.53 -22.74
CA HIS A 187 25.69 -16.00 -22.64
C HIS A 187 24.56 -16.62 -23.45
N THR A 188 23.68 -15.79 -24.02
CA THR A 188 22.51 -16.24 -24.76
C THR A 188 22.07 -15.21 -25.77
N ASP A 189 21.57 -15.70 -26.90
CA ASP A 189 20.89 -14.91 -27.92
C ASP A 189 19.36 -15.06 -27.80
N ASP A 190 18.86 -15.85 -26.85
CA ASP A 190 17.43 -15.89 -26.57
C ASP A 190 16.98 -14.63 -25.81
N LEU A 191 15.81 -14.10 -26.17
CA LEU A 191 15.28 -12.86 -25.58
C LEU A 191 14.95 -13.06 -24.09
N ALA A 192 14.32 -14.17 -23.69
CA ALA A 192 14.01 -14.43 -22.29
C ALA A 192 15.29 -14.62 -21.45
N GLY A 193 16.30 -15.27 -22.03
CA GLY A 193 17.63 -15.39 -21.45
C GLY A 193 18.29 -14.03 -21.20
N GLN A 194 18.25 -13.12 -22.18
CA GLN A 194 18.78 -11.77 -22.03
C GLN A 194 17.98 -10.95 -21.00
N VAL A 195 16.64 -11.05 -21.01
CA VAL A 195 15.78 -10.42 -19.98
C VAL A 195 16.17 -10.89 -18.58
N ARG A 196 16.35 -12.20 -18.39
CA ARG A 196 16.74 -12.77 -17.10
C ARG A 196 18.08 -12.22 -16.63
N GLN A 197 19.04 -12.06 -17.54
CA GLN A 197 20.33 -11.48 -17.20
C GLN A 197 20.23 -9.98 -16.87
N ALA A 198 19.50 -9.19 -17.67
CA ALA A 198 19.28 -7.77 -17.41
C ALA A 198 18.60 -7.54 -16.05
N LEU A 199 17.59 -8.35 -15.70
CA LEU A 199 16.94 -8.29 -14.39
C LEU A 199 17.90 -8.63 -13.23
N ARG A 200 18.82 -9.59 -13.42
CA ARG A 200 19.87 -9.88 -12.41
C ARG A 200 20.78 -8.68 -12.19
N ASN A 201 21.26 -8.06 -13.27
CA ASN A 201 22.12 -6.88 -13.20
C ASN A 201 21.42 -5.73 -12.45
N ILE A 202 20.11 -5.52 -12.71
CA ILE A 202 19.29 -4.54 -11.99
C ILE A 202 19.27 -4.84 -10.49
N VAL A 203 19.01 -6.10 -10.10
CA VAL A 203 18.94 -6.51 -8.69
C VAL A 203 20.29 -6.28 -8.00
N GLU A 204 21.40 -6.60 -8.66
CA GLU A 204 22.74 -6.39 -8.13
C GLU A 204 23.05 -4.90 -7.91
N VAL A 205 22.72 -4.03 -8.88
CA VAL A 205 22.93 -2.58 -8.75
C VAL A 205 22.03 -1.96 -7.68
N LEU A 206 20.78 -2.42 -7.55
CA LEU A 206 19.90 -1.99 -6.47
C LEU A 206 20.44 -2.37 -5.10
N ALA A 207 20.99 -3.59 -4.96
CA ALA A 207 21.55 -4.08 -3.71
C ALA A 207 22.73 -3.22 -3.23
N GLU A 208 23.60 -2.77 -4.14
CA GLU A 208 24.71 -1.83 -3.83
C GLU A 208 24.18 -0.51 -3.23
N GLY A 209 23.02 -0.04 -3.70
CA GLY A 209 22.36 1.15 -3.17
C GLY A 209 21.52 0.92 -1.90
N GLY A 210 21.55 -0.30 -1.34
CA GLY A 210 20.75 -0.72 -0.20
C GLY A 210 19.25 -0.87 -0.52
N ALA A 211 18.89 -1.15 -1.78
CA ALA A 211 17.52 -1.40 -2.20
C ALA A 211 17.27 -2.88 -2.49
N GLU A 212 16.04 -3.32 -2.21
CA GLU A 212 15.52 -4.63 -2.59
C GLU A 212 14.66 -4.50 -3.87
N PRO A 213 14.41 -5.59 -4.60
CA PRO A 213 13.56 -5.55 -5.79
C PRO A 213 12.14 -5.02 -5.51
N GLY A 214 11.64 -5.19 -4.29
CA GLY A 214 10.36 -4.64 -3.84
C GLY A 214 10.29 -3.11 -3.79
N HIS A 215 11.43 -2.42 -3.86
CA HIS A 215 11.52 -0.95 -3.89
C HIS A 215 11.38 -0.36 -5.30
N ILE A 216 11.33 -1.19 -6.34
CA ILE A 216 11.16 -0.71 -7.72
C ILE A 216 9.79 -0.05 -7.88
N VAL A 217 9.77 1.20 -8.33
CA VAL A 217 8.53 1.96 -8.56
C VAL A 217 8.24 2.17 -10.05
N ARG A 218 9.28 2.16 -10.89
CA ARG A 218 9.16 2.36 -12.34
C ARG A 218 10.12 1.45 -13.10
N MET A 219 9.67 0.91 -14.23
CA MET A 219 10.50 0.12 -15.13
C MET A 219 10.12 0.41 -16.60
N THR A 220 11.10 0.73 -17.42
CA THR A 220 10.93 0.97 -18.86
C THR A 220 11.70 -0.08 -19.65
N TRP A 221 11.02 -0.75 -20.58
CA TRP A 221 11.58 -1.80 -21.41
C TRP A 221 11.67 -1.32 -22.85
N TYR A 222 12.83 -1.48 -23.44
CA TYR A 222 13.05 -1.31 -24.87
C TYR A 222 13.37 -2.69 -25.46
N VAL A 223 12.59 -3.13 -26.43
CA VAL A 223 12.77 -4.44 -27.09
C VAL A 223 12.94 -4.22 -28.59
N THR A 224 13.77 -5.04 -29.24
CA THR A 224 14.01 -4.90 -30.69
C THR A 224 12.99 -5.64 -31.55
N ASP A 225 12.26 -6.60 -30.97
CA ASP A 225 11.22 -7.37 -31.64
C ASP A 225 10.06 -7.66 -30.68
N LYS A 226 8.91 -7.02 -30.92
CA LYS A 226 7.69 -7.20 -30.14
C LYS A 226 7.10 -8.59 -30.28
N GLN A 227 7.20 -9.24 -31.43
CA GLN A 227 6.66 -10.59 -31.63
C GLN A 227 7.46 -11.61 -30.83
N ALA A 228 8.79 -11.52 -30.87
CA ALA A 228 9.66 -12.33 -30.03
C ALA A 228 9.40 -12.07 -28.54
N TYR A 229 9.24 -10.81 -28.14
CA TYR A 229 8.88 -10.44 -26.77
C TYR A 229 7.54 -11.07 -26.31
N ILE A 230 6.49 -10.97 -27.13
CA ILE A 230 5.17 -11.56 -26.84
C ILE A 230 5.26 -13.08 -26.75
N ALA A 231 5.99 -13.73 -27.66
CA ALA A 231 6.17 -15.17 -27.66
C ALA A 231 6.88 -15.67 -26.39
N ALA A 232 7.78 -14.85 -25.82
CA ALA A 232 8.57 -15.17 -24.63
C ALA A 232 7.87 -14.86 -23.28
N TYR A 233 6.62 -14.39 -23.27
CA TYR A 233 5.94 -13.95 -22.03
C TYR A 233 5.94 -14.96 -20.88
N ALA A 234 5.80 -16.25 -21.17
CA ALA A 234 5.78 -17.27 -20.13
C ALA A 234 7.12 -17.35 -19.39
N GLU A 235 8.22 -17.37 -20.14
CA GLU A 235 9.60 -17.48 -19.63
C GLU A 235 10.05 -16.17 -18.97
N ILE A 236 9.73 -15.02 -19.59
CA ILE A 236 9.93 -13.70 -18.99
C ILE A 236 9.19 -13.60 -17.66
N GLY A 237 7.92 -14.02 -17.63
CA GLY A 237 7.11 -14.00 -16.43
C GLY A 237 7.62 -14.93 -15.33
N GLN A 238 8.32 -16.02 -15.67
CA GLN A 238 9.02 -16.87 -14.70
C GLN A 238 10.24 -16.14 -14.13
N ALA A 239 11.12 -15.62 -14.99
CA ALA A 239 12.30 -14.85 -14.57
C ALA A 239 11.93 -13.65 -13.68
N PHE A 240 10.89 -12.91 -14.08
CA PHE A 240 10.41 -11.75 -13.34
C PHE A 240 9.88 -12.13 -11.94
N ARG A 241 9.07 -13.20 -11.83
CA ARG A 241 8.56 -13.67 -10.53
C ARG A 241 9.68 -14.14 -9.60
N GLU A 242 10.73 -14.72 -10.17
CA GLU A 242 11.85 -15.27 -9.42
C GLU A 242 12.82 -14.19 -8.92
N LEU A 243 13.09 -13.17 -9.75
CA LEU A 243 14.07 -12.12 -9.45
C LEU A 243 13.46 -10.86 -8.83
N ILE A 244 12.24 -10.49 -9.24
CA ILE A 244 11.58 -9.24 -8.82
C ILE A 244 10.39 -9.51 -7.90
N GLY A 245 9.63 -10.58 -8.15
CA GLY A 245 8.54 -11.05 -7.29
C GLY A 245 7.21 -10.29 -7.42
N SER A 246 7.23 -8.96 -7.53
CA SER A 246 6.03 -8.11 -7.52
C SER A 246 5.84 -7.31 -8.81
N PHE A 247 4.61 -7.26 -9.32
CA PHE A 247 4.21 -6.42 -10.47
C PHE A 247 3.63 -5.06 -10.06
N SER A 248 3.83 -4.63 -8.82
CA SER A 248 3.39 -3.32 -8.30
C SER A 248 4.26 -2.17 -8.80
N ILE A 249 4.62 -2.18 -10.08
CA ILE A 249 5.60 -1.31 -10.73
C ILE A 249 4.91 -0.58 -11.88
N ALA A 250 5.10 0.73 -12.00
CA ALA A 250 4.68 1.46 -13.19
C ALA A 250 5.57 1.05 -14.36
N MET A 251 5.00 0.35 -15.35
CA MET A 251 5.77 -0.27 -16.43
C MET A 251 5.41 0.32 -17.79
N THR A 252 6.42 0.51 -18.63
CA THR A 252 6.27 0.82 -20.06
C THR A 252 7.13 -0.13 -20.86
N ALA A 253 6.63 -0.61 -22.00
CA ALA A 253 7.38 -1.41 -22.95
C ALA A 253 7.23 -0.84 -24.36
N VAL A 254 8.36 -0.59 -25.03
CA VAL A 254 8.43 0.05 -26.34
C VAL A 254 9.27 -0.82 -27.28
N GLU A 255 8.76 -1.07 -28.48
CA GLU A 255 9.57 -1.63 -29.55
C GLU A 255 10.44 -0.53 -30.17
N VAL A 256 11.74 -0.79 -30.31
CA VAL A 256 12.72 0.11 -30.92
C VAL A 256 13.38 -0.57 -32.10
N SER A 257 13.84 0.21 -33.08
CA SER A 257 14.48 -0.35 -34.28
C SER A 257 15.85 -0.99 -33.98
N ALA A 258 16.55 -0.53 -32.94
CA ALA A 258 17.84 -1.03 -32.50
C ALA A 258 18.16 -0.53 -31.08
N LEU A 259 19.08 -1.22 -30.42
CA LEU A 259 19.75 -0.79 -29.19
C LEU A 259 21.20 -0.42 -29.52
N VAL A 260 21.91 0.21 -28.57
CA VAL A 260 23.31 0.64 -28.78
C VAL A 260 24.23 -0.56 -29.02
N GLU A 261 24.02 -1.66 -28.28
CA GLU A 261 24.76 -2.90 -28.47
C GLU A 261 24.01 -3.81 -29.45
N ASP A 262 24.64 -4.12 -30.59
CA ASP A 262 24.00 -4.86 -31.70
C ASP A 262 23.42 -6.22 -31.30
N ARG A 263 24.04 -6.88 -30.31
CA ARG A 263 23.62 -8.21 -29.82
C ARG A 263 22.51 -8.14 -28.76
N ALA A 264 22.21 -6.94 -28.24
CA ALA A 264 21.16 -6.75 -27.26
C ALA A 264 19.78 -6.82 -27.92
N LYS A 265 18.87 -7.57 -27.30
CA LYS A 265 17.47 -7.70 -27.69
C LYS A 265 16.53 -6.95 -26.75
N VAL A 266 17.03 -6.58 -25.58
CA VAL A 266 16.30 -5.86 -24.54
C VAL A 266 17.23 -4.93 -23.77
N GLU A 267 16.71 -3.77 -23.40
CA GLU A 267 17.30 -2.84 -22.44
C GLU A 267 16.24 -2.43 -21.42
N ILE A 268 16.56 -2.48 -20.13
CA ILE A 268 15.61 -2.23 -19.04
C ILE A 268 16.15 -1.13 -18.13
N GLU A 269 15.44 0.00 -18.05
CA GLU A 269 15.72 1.10 -17.12
C GLU A 269 14.83 0.98 -15.87
N VAL A 270 15.39 1.25 -14.68
CA VAL A 270 14.67 1.15 -13.41
C VAL A 270 14.84 2.39 -12.54
N THR A 271 13.74 2.78 -11.88
CA THR A 271 13.77 3.70 -10.74
C THR A 271 13.21 2.98 -9.51
N ALA A 272 13.92 3.07 -8.39
CA ALA A 272 13.51 2.51 -7.10
C ALA A 272 13.45 3.60 -6.02
N VAL A 273 12.62 3.36 -5.01
CA VAL A 273 12.47 4.23 -3.83
C VAL A 273 12.64 3.40 -2.57
N VAL A 274 13.74 3.63 -1.86
CA VAL A 274 14.01 3.01 -0.56
C VAL A 274 13.21 3.77 0.51
N PRO A 275 12.35 3.10 1.30
CA PRO A 275 11.62 3.71 2.42
C PRO A 275 12.53 4.51 3.35
N ASP A 276 11.98 5.54 3.98
CA ASP A 276 12.59 6.21 5.14
C ASP A 276 12.53 5.34 6.40
#